data_AF-A0A1G3FPE3-F1
#
_entry.id   AF-A0A1G3FPE3-F1
#
_cell.length_a   1.000
_cell.length_b   1.000
_cell.length_c   1.000
_cell.angle_alpha   90.00
_cell.angle_beta   90.00
_cell.angle_gamma   90.00
#
_symmetry.space_group_name_H-M   'P 1'
#
loop_
_entity.id
_entity.type
_entity.pdbx_description
1 polymer ?
#
loop_
_entity_poly.entity_id
_entity_poly.type
_entity_poly.pdbx_seq_one_letter_code
_entity_poly.pdbx_strand_id
1 'polypeptide(L)'
;MTQVEPTLPAPMPPSTIDFAAVFAAQAKQASREAELRPANKDRLFDALIAAGISHVTVTFDGEGDSGQIESIAAWAGETAVAFPAVEVPYAAITWDSPEVEMRRLSLEDVVEQLAYDFLSDTHGGWENNDGAYGEFCFDASARCIHLEFNERFTSSELFTHDF
;
A
#
# COMPACT_ATOMS: atom_id res chain seq x y z
N MET A 1 -42.02 -11.07 47.39
CA MET A 1 -41.68 -9.84 46.65
C MET A 1 -41.11 -10.25 45.31
N THR A 2 -41.68 -9.71 44.24
CA THR A 2 -41.53 -10.10 42.84
C THR A 2 -40.15 -9.70 42.31
N GLN A 3 -39.44 -10.64 41.70
CA GLN A 3 -38.17 -10.37 41.02
C GLN A 3 -38.47 -9.64 39.71
N VAL A 4 -37.93 -8.44 39.53
CA VAL A 4 -38.07 -7.65 38.29
C VAL A 4 -36.94 -8.04 37.35
N GLU A 5 -37.29 -8.60 36.20
CA GLU A 5 -36.36 -8.94 35.14
C GLU A 5 -35.74 -7.65 34.58
N PRO A 6 -34.40 -7.52 34.48
CA PRO A 6 -33.78 -6.32 33.93
C PRO A 6 -34.14 -6.20 32.45
N THR A 7 -34.89 -5.14 32.11
CA THR A 7 -35.28 -4.84 30.73
C THR A 7 -34.04 -4.44 29.94
N LEU A 8 -33.68 -5.21 28.92
CA LEU A 8 -32.63 -4.84 27.97
C LEU A 8 -33.01 -3.51 27.28
N PRO A 9 -32.05 -2.57 27.10
CA PRO A 9 -32.32 -1.34 26.38
C PRO A 9 -32.79 -1.65 24.95
N ALA A 10 -33.68 -0.81 24.42
CA ALA A 10 -34.19 -0.98 23.06
C ALA A 10 -33.02 -1.05 22.05
N PRO A 11 -33.09 -1.94 21.04
CA PRO A 11 -32.05 -2.03 20.03
C PRO A 11 -31.89 -0.67 19.33
N MET A 12 -30.64 -0.29 19.05
CA MET A 12 -30.36 0.96 18.34
C MET A 12 -31.09 0.96 16.98
N PRO A 13 -31.64 2.10 16.55
CA PRO A 13 -32.21 2.22 15.22
C PRO A 13 -31.13 1.89 14.16
N PRO A 14 -31.50 1.22 13.06
CA PRO A 14 -30.54 0.89 12.01
C PRO A 14 -29.94 2.16 11.41
N SER A 15 -28.62 2.18 11.24
CA SER A 15 -27.92 3.25 10.54
C SER A 15 -28.24 3.19 9.04
N THR A 16 -28.74 4.28 8.48
CA THR A 16 -28.89 4.46 7.03
C THR A 16 -27.59 5.03 6.48
N ILE A 17 -26.65 4.16 6.11
CA ILE A 17 -25.40 4.57 5.45
C ILE A 17 -25.69 4.77 3.96
N ASP A 18 -25.38 5.95 3.43
CA ASP A 18 -25.38 6.19 1.99
C ASP A 18 -24.06 5.69 1.39
N PHE A 19 -24.06 4.44 0.93
CA PHE A 19 -22.89 3.83 0.30
C PHE A 19 -22.43 4.57 -0.95
N ALA A 20 -23.34 5.18 -1.73
CA ALA A 20 -22.96 5.91 -2.93
C ALA A 20 -22.13 7.16 -2.59
N ALA A 21 -22.53 7.89 -1.55
CA ALA A 21 -21.77 9.02 -1.04
C ALA A 21 -20.39 8.59 -0.49
N VAL A 22 -20.32 7.45 0.19
CA VAL A 22 -19.05 6.88 0.70
C VAL A 22 -18.10 6.54 -0.44
N PHE A 23 -18.56 5.78 -1.44
CA PHE A 23 -17.72 5.42 -2.59
C PHE A 23 -17.27 6.65 -3.39
N ALA A 24 -18.14 7.66 -3.56
CA ALA A 24 -17.76 8.90 -4.23
C ALA A 24 -16.68 9.68 -3.46
N ALA A 25 -16.75 9.71 -2.13
CA ALA A 25 -15.72 10.32 -1.30
C ALA A 25 -14.38 9.57 -1.41
N GLN A 26 -14.40 8.23 -1.41
CA GLN A 26 -13.21 7.40 -1.61
C GLN A 26 -12.57 7.62 -2.98
N ALA A 27 -13.37 7.63 -4.05
CA ALA A 27 -12.86 7.87 -5.41
C ALA A 27 -12.23 9.27 -5.54
N LYS A 28 -12.85 10.29 -4.93
CA LYS A 28 -12.28 11.64 -4.90
C LYS A 28 -10.95 11.68 -4.15
N GLN A 29 -10.85 10.97 -3.03
CA GLN A 29 -9.62 10.89 -2.25
C GLN A 29 -8.50 10.22 -3.04
N ALA A 30 -8.77 9.06 -3.65
CA ALA A 30 -7.81 8.34 -4.49
C ALA A 30 -7.30 9.20 -5.67
N SER A 31 -8.19 9.96 -6.33
CA SER A 31 -7.79 10.90 -7.39
C SER A 31 -6.80 11.95 -6.89
N ARG A 32 -6.98 12.47 -5.68
CA ARG A 32 -6.11 13.50 -5.12
C ARG A 32 -4.76 12.94 -4.70
N GLU A 33 -4.73 11.74 -4.14
CA GLU A 33 -3.48 11.03 -3.84
C GLU A 33 -2.70 10.74 -5.12
N ALA A 34 -3.39 10.30 -6.19
CA ALA A 34 -2.78 10.11 -7.50
C ALA A 34 -2.20 11.41 -8.09
N GLU A 35 -2.80 12.57 -7.85
CA GLU A 35 -2.25 13.88 -8.27
C GLU A 35 -0.95 14.27 -7.55
N LEU A 36 -0.76 13.83 -6.30
CA LEU A 36 0.46 14.12 -5.52
C LEU A 36 1.62 13.21 -5.91
N ARG A 37 1.31 12.00 -6.38
CA ARG A 37 2.27 10.92 -6.62
C ARG A 37 3.42 11.29 -7.57
N PRO A 38 3.21 11.98 -8.73
CA PRO A 38 4.29 12.35 -9.62
C PRO A 38 5.35 13.23 -8.94
N ALA A 39 4.92 14.21 -8.14
CA ALA A 39 5.84 15.10 -7.43
C ALA A 39 6.60 14.38 -6.30
N ASN A 40 5.95 13.45 -5.59
CA ASN A 40 6.63 12.61 -4.60
C ASN A 40 7.66 11.69 -5.28
N LYS A 41 7.30 11.08 -6.41
CA LYS A 41 8.21 10.26 -7.22
C LYS A 41 9.44 11.05 -7.67
N ASP A 42 9.25 12.29 -8.12
CA ASP A 42 10.38 13.14 -8.52
C ASP A 42 11.33 13.43 -7.36
N ARG A 43 10.78 13.77 -6.18
CA ARG A 43 11.59 14.01 -4.97
C ARG A 43 12.34 12.76 -4.51
N LEU A 44 11.71 11.59 -4.60
CA LEU A 44 12.36 10.31 -4.31
C LEU A 44 13.58 10.13 -5.22
N PHE A 45 13.40 10.24 -6.53
CA PHE A 45 14.50 10.02 -7.47
C PHE A 45 15.61 11.05 -7.35
N ASP A 46 15.28 12.31 -7.08
CA ASP A 46 16.29 13.34 -6.82
C ASP A 46 17.11 12.99 -5.56
N ALA A 47 16.47 12.49 -4.51
CA ALA A 47 17.14 12.06 -3.29
C ALA A 47 18.01 10.81 -3.50
N LEU A 48 17.54 9.81 -4.24
CA LEU A 48 18.30 8.61 -4.60
C LEU A 48 19.58 8.98 -5.39
N ILE A 49 19.44 9.82 -6.41
CA ILE A 49 20.56 10.28 -7.24
C ILE A 49 21.57 11.06 -6.38
N ALA A 50 21.09 11.98 -5.54
CA ALA A 50 21.97 12.77 -4.66
C ALA A 50 22.70 11.90 -3.62
N ALA A 51 22.09 10.80 -3.18
CA ALA A 51 22.68 9.81 -2.29
C ALA A 51 23.65 8.85 -3.00
N GLY A 52 23.75 8.89 -4.34
CA GLY A 52 24.55 7.93 -5.11
C GLY A 52 23.96 6.53 -5.19
N ILE A 53 22.65 6.39 -4.92
CA ILE A 53 21.91 5.14 -5.07
C ILE A 53 21.47 5.01 -6.53
N SER A 54 21.85 3.91 -7.16
CA SER A 54 21.50 3.58 -8.55
C SER A 54 20.13 2.95 -8.68
N HIS A 55 19.79 2.04 -7.77
CA HIS A 55 18.46 1.43 -7.71
C HIS A 55 18.13 0.97 -6.29
N VAL A 56 16.84 0.79 -6.04
CA VAL A 56 16.31 0.20 -4.81
C VAL A 56 15.43 -0.99 -5.19
N THR A 57 15.63 -2.10 -4.50
CA THR A 57 14.82 -3.30 -4.62
C THR A 57 13.89 -3.39 -3.42
N VAL A 58 12.60 -3.64 -3.67
CA VAL A 58 11.59 -3.83 -2.62
C VAL A 58 10.89 -5.15 -2.86
N THR A 59 10.99 -6.09 -1.92
CA THR A 59 10.28 -7.37 -2.01
C THR A 59 9.03 -7.32 -1.14
N PHE A 60 7.93 -7.90 -1.59
CA PHE A 60 6.68 -7.98 -0.83
C PHE A 60 6.07 -9.38 -0.92
N ASP A 61 5.35 -9.77 0.14
CA ASP A 61 4.60 -11.02 0.21
C ASP A 61 3.36 -10.82 1.08
N GLY A 62 2.29 -11.51 0.70
CA GLY A 62 0.99 -11.45 1.35
C GLY A 62 0.14 -12.64 0.96
N GLU A 63 -0.58 -13.15 1.94
CA GLU A 63 -1.56 -14.22 1.84
C GLU A 63 -2.51 -14.16 3.05
N GLY A 64 -3.68 -14.77 2.93
CA GLY A 64 -4.60 -14.88 4.07
C GLY A 64 -5.08 -13.53 4.61
N ASP A 65 -5.29 -12.55 3.73
CA ASP A 65 -5.76 -11.20 4.04
C ASP A 65 -4.74 -10.38 4.85
N SER A 66 -3.46 -10.77 4.78
CA SER A 66 -2.34 -10.05 5.39
C SER A 66 -1.18 -9.98 4.41
N GLY A 67 -0.53 -8.82 4.34
CA GLY A 67 0.63 -8.63 3.47
C GLY A 67 1.49 -7.48 3.94
N GLN A 68 2.76 -7.53 3.57
CA GLN A 68 3.74 -6.53 3.94
C GLN A 68 4.87 -6.42 2.90
N ILE A 69 5.62 -5.33 2.99
CA ILE A 69 6.97 -5.27 2.44
C ILE A 69 7.89 -6.15 3.30
N GLU A 70 8.55 -7.10 2.67
CA GLU A 70 9.48 -8.04 3.31
C GLU A 70 10.88 -7.46 3.45
N SER A 71 11.34 -6.69 2.45
CA SER A 71 12.66 -6.06 2.49
C SER A 71 12.76 -4.86 1.57
N ILE A 72 13.62 -3.92 1.93
CA ILE A 72 14.02 -2.77 1.12
C ILE A 72 15.55 -2.73 1.10
N ALA A 73 16.14 -2.81 -0.09
CA ALA A 73 17.59 -2.84 -0.28
C ALA A 73 18.05 -1.78 -1.28
N ALA A 74 19.04 -0.98 -0.92
CA ALA A 74 19.62 0.06 -1.77
C ALA A 74 20.94 -0.39 -2.39
N TRP A 75 21.20 0.07 -3.63
CA TRP A 75 22.34 -0.37 -4.42
C TRP A 75 23.03 0.80 -5.13
N ALA A 76 24.36 0.86 -5.06
CA ALA A 76 25.21 1.74 -5.85
C ALA A 76 25.93 0.92 -6.93
N GLY A 77 25.36 0.87 -8.14
CA GLY A 77 25.70 -0.14 -9.15
C GLY A 77 25.38 -1.53 -8.61
N GLU A 78 26.37 -2.42 -8.64
CA GLU A 78 26.25 -3.80 -8.13
C GLU A 78 26.56 -3.92 -6.63
N THR A 79 26.83 -2.80 -5.93
CA THR A 79 27.23 -2.82 -4.52
C THR A 79 26.05 -2.46 -3.63
N ALA A 80 25.66 -3.37 -2.75
CA ALA A 80 24.68 -3.09 -1.70
C ALA A 80 25.20 -1.98 -0.76
N VAL A 81 24.35 -1.00 -0.49
CA VAL A 81 24.66 0.15 0.38
C VAL A 81 23.56 0.33 1.42
N ALA A 82 23.91 0.91 2.56
CA ALA A 82 22.92 1.29 3.56
C ALA A 82 22.14 2.54 3.09
N PHE A 83 20.87 2.65 3.50
CA PHE A 83 20.13 3.89 3.32
C PHE A 83 20.81 5.02 4.10
N PRO A 84 21.04 6.18 3.46
CA PRO A 84 21.54 7.34 4.16
C PRO A 84 20.43 7.93 5.04
N ALA A 85 20.82 8.60 6.14
CA ALA A 85 19.90 9.34 7.00
C ALA A 85 19.46 10.66 6.33
N VAL A 86 18.75 10.56 5.21
CA VAL A 86 18.20 11.67 4.44
C VAL A 86 16.68 11.70 4.63
N GLU A 87 16.16 12.89 4.93
CA GLU A 87 14.72 13.13 4.95
C GLU A 87 14.26 13.73 3.62
N VAL A 88 13.19 13.19 3.07
CA VAL A 88 12.58 13.64 1.82
C VAL A 88 11.21 14.26 2.13
N PRO A 89 10.90 15.45 1.57
CA PRO A 89 9.57 16.02 1.67
C PRO A 89 8.55 15.14 0.93
N TYR A 90 7.51 14.68 1.64
CA TYR A 90 6.45 13.83 1.09
C TYR A 90 5.09 14.49 1.25
N ALA A 91 4.38 14.71 0.14
CA ALA A 91 3.03 15.24 0.16
C ALA A 91 2.03 14.09 0.35
N ALA A 92 1.30 14.08 1.45
CA ALA A 92 0.30 13.06 1.77
C ALA A 92 -1.03 13.68 2.15
N ILE A 93 -2.10 12.91 2.01
CA ILE A 93 -3.42 13.24 2.56
C ILE A 93 -3.75 12.16 3.57
N THR A 94 -4.21 12.52 4.77
CA THR A 94 -4.64 11.52 5.76
C THR A 94 -6.11 11.18 5.60
N TRP A 95 -6.51 10.05 6.19
CA TRP A 95 -7.92 9.66 6.23
C TRP A 95 -8.80 10.67 7.01
N ASP A 96 -8.22 11.35 8.01
CA ASP A 96 -8.93 12.25 8.92
C ASP A 96 -8.91 13.73 8.48
N SER A 97 -7.97 14.11 7.61
CA SER A 97 -7.85 15.47 7.09
C SER A 97 -7.75 15.45 5.56
N PRO A 98 -8.67 16.13 4.86
CA PRO A 98 -8.59 16.26 3.42
C PRO A 98 -7.49 17.24 2.99
N GLU A 99 -6.76 17.92 3.87
CA GLU A 99 -5.70 18.84 3.47
C GLU A 99 -4.41 18.10 3.09
N VAL A 100 -3.66 18.65 2.12
CA VAL A 100 -2.35 18.09 1.76
C VAL A 100 -1.35 18.49 2.83
N GLU A 101 -0.78 17.49 3.50
CA GLU A 101 0.26 17.66 4.50
C GLU A 101 1.63 17.38 3.88
N MET A 102 2.59 18.29 4.11
CA MET A 102 3.99 18.04 3.75
C MET A 102 4.72 17.42 4.94
N ARG A 103 5.00 16.14 4.85
CA ARG A 103 5.76 15.37 5.84
C ARG A 103 7.24 15.34 5.48
N ARG A 104 8.07 15.00 6.47
CA ARG A 104 9.46 14.60 6.27
C ARG A 104 9.56 13.13 6.62
N LEU A 105 9.86 12.32 5.63
CA LEU A 105 9.99 10.87 5.77
C LEU A 105 11.43 10.48 5.46
N SER A 106 11.92 9.37 6.02
CA SER A 106 13.22 8.85 5.60
C SER A 106 13.15 8.42 4.13
N LEU A 107 14.31 8.35 3.48
CA LEU A 107 14.38 7.89 2.09
C LEU A 107 13.79 6.48 1.92
N GLU A 108 14.01 5.60 2.91
CA GLU A 108 13.45 4.25 2.96
C GLU A 108 11.92 4.27 3.12
N ASP A 109 11.39 5.07 4.04
CA ASP A 109 9.94 5.21 4.23
C ASP A 109 9.25 5.73 2.95
N VAL A 110 9.86 6.66 2.21
CA VAL A 110 9.28 7.15 0.94
C VAL A 110 9.21 6.04 -0.10
N VAL A 111 10.22 5.17 -0.17
CA VAL A 111 10.20 3.99 -1.05
C VAL A 111 9.07 3.06 -0.63
N GLU A 112 8.96 2.75 0.66
CA GLU A 112 7.91 1.88 1.19
C GLU A 112 6.50 2.42 0.90
N GLN A 113 6.26 3.69 1.19
CA GLN A 113 4.97 4.35 0.93
C GLN A 113 4.60 4.29 -0.55
N LEU A 114 5.54 4.59 -1.45
CA LEU A 114 5.28 4.51 -2.88
C LEU A 114 5.02 3.08 -3.35
N ALA A 115 5.72 2.07 -2.80
CA ALA A 115 5.46 0.67 -3.12
C ALA A 115 4.02 0.28 -2.76
N TYR A 116 3.55 0.61 -1.55
CA TYR A 116 2.16 0.37 -1.17
C TYR A 116 1.16 1.16 -2.02
N ASP A 117 1.46 2.43 -2.34
CA ASP A 117 0.60 3.25 -3.19
C ASP A 117 0.43 2.60 -4.57
N PHE A 118 1.49 2.03 -5.16
CA PHE A 118 1.42 1.35 -6.45
C PHE A 118 0.73 -0.01 -6.37
N LEU A 119 0.96 -0.80 -5.31
CA LEU A 119 0.22 -2.04 -5.07
C LEU A 119 -1.28 -1.76 -4.95
N SER A 120 -1.67 -0.77 -4.15
CA SER A 120 -3.06 -0.37 -3.96
C SER A 120 -3.72 0.09 -5.27
N ASP A 121 -3.00 0.85 -6.09
CA ASP A 121 -3.50 1.40 -7.36
C ASP A 121 -3.65 0.34 -8.46
N THR A 122 -2.73 -0.62 -8.54
CA THR A 122 -2.68 -1.60 -9.65
C THR A 122 -3.22 -2.98 -9.27
N HIS A 123 -3.06 -3.39 -8.01
CA HIS A 123 -3.36 -4.71 -7.48
C HIS A 123 -3.98 -4.61 -6.07
N GLY A 124 -4.99 -3.75 -5.88
CA GLY A 124 -5.68 -3.63 -4.60
C GLY A 124 -6.26 -4.97 -4.13
N GLY A 125 -5.93 -5.37 -2.90
CA GLY A 125 -6.30 -6.67 -2.33
C GLY A 125 -5.37 -7.83 -2.74
N TRP A 126 -4.14 -7.52 -3.16
CA TRP A 126 -3.10 -8.48 -3.50
C TRP A 126 -2.79 -9.50 -2.39
N GLU A 127 -3.06 -9.14 -1.14
CA GLU A 127 -2.86 -9.96 0.04
C GLU A 127 -4.00 -10.96 0.32
N ASN A 128 -5.12 -10.84 -0.38
CA ASN A 128 -6.34 -11.58 -0.03
C ASN A 128 -6.28 -13.05 -0.44
N ASN A 129 -6.82 -13.91 0.42
CA ASN A 129 -6.95 -15.35 0.18
C ASN A 129 -5.61 -16.05 -0.21
N ASP A 130 -5.45 -16.47 -1.46
CA ASP A 130 -4.22 -17.11 -1.94
C ASP A 130 -3.05 -16.11 -1.98
N GLY A 131 -3.36 -14.82 -2.10
CA GLY A 131 -2.37 -13.75 -2.01
C GLY A 131 -1.48 -13.58 -3.24
N ALA A 132 -0.42 -12.78 -3.08
CA ALA A 132 0.52 -12.44 -4.13
C ALA A 132 1.87 -12.04 -3.52
N TYR A 133 2.91 -12.13 -4.34
CA TYR A 133 4.26 -11.73 -3.96
C TYR A 133 4.99 -11.17 -5.17
N GLY A 134 6.09 -10.46 -4.91
CA GLY A 134 6.85 -9.89 -6.01
C GLY A 134 7.91 -8.92 -5.56
N GLU A 135 8.34 -8.12 -6.53
CA GLU A 135 9.45 -7.20 -6.37
C GLU A 135 9.20 -5.90 -7.14
N PHE A 136 9.51 -4.77 -6.52
CA PHE A 136 9.72 -3.51 -7.22
C PHE A 136 11.20 -3.23 -7.41
N CYS A 137 11.55 -2.68 -8.57
CA CYS A 137 12.84 -2.07 -8.83
C CYS A 137 12.65 -0.58 -9.13
N PHE A 138 13.12 0.28 -8.22
CA PHE A 138 13.16 1.73 -8.38
C PHE A 138 14.51 2.11 -9.00
N ASP A 139 14.55 2.22 -10.33
CA ASP A 139 15.75 2.60 -11.07
C ASP A 139 15.91 4.12 -11.06
N ALA A 140 16.90 4.60 -10.30
CA ALA A 140 17.16 6.03 -10.15
C ALA A 140 17.72 6.66 -11.43
N SER A 141 18.47 5.89 -12.23
CA SER A 141 19.06 6.37 -13.48
C SER A 141 18.00 6.56 -14.57
N ALA A 142 17.04 5.64 -14.66
CA ALA A 142 15.92 5.71 -15.58
C ALA A 142 14.73 6.54 -15.03
N ARG A 143 14.77 6.89 -13.74
CA ARG A 143 13.63 7.48 -12.99
C ARG A 143 12.34 6.68 -13.19
N CYS A 144 12.50 5.36 -13.22
CA CYS A 144 11.46 4.39 -13.53
C CYS A 144 11.26 3.45 -12.34
N ILE A 145 10.03 2.99 -12.17
CA ILE A 145 9.68 1.99 -11.16
C ILE A 145 9.11 0.81 -11.92
N HIS A 146 9.77 -0.33 -11.82
CA HIS A 146 9.31 -1.59 -12.41
C HIS A 146 8.69 -2.45 -11.31
N LEU A 147 7.60 -3.15 -11.63
CA LEU A 147 6.93 -4.09 -10.74
C LEU A 147 6.90 -5.46 -11.44
N GLU A 148 7.49 -6.46 -10.79
CA GLU A 148 7.26 -7.87 -11.08
C GLU A 148 6.26 -8.41 -10.06
N PHE A 149 5.07 -8.79 -10.52
CA PHE A 149 3.96 -9.22 -9.67
C PHE A 149 3.58 -10.68 -9.95
N ASN A 150 3.50 -11.51 -8.91
CA ASN A 150 3.08 -12.90 -9.00
C ASN A 150 1.83 -13.12 -8.15
N GLU A 151 0.71 -13.43 -8.81
CA GLU A 151 -0.54 -13.81 -8.15
C GLU A 151 -0.57 -15.32 -7.88
N ARG A 152 -1.00 -15.72 -6.69
CA ARG A 152 -1.21 -17.13 -6.32
C ARG A 152 -2.68 -17.50 -6.58
N PHE A 153 -2.92 -18.75 -6.94
CA PHE A 153 -4.28 -19.28 -7.06
C PHE A 153 -4.35 -20.75 -6.64
N THR A 154 -5.45 -21.13 -6.00
CA THR A 154 -5.78 -22.52 -5.69
C THR A 154 -6.93 -23.02 -6.57
N SER A 155 -6.75 -24.17 -7.21
CA SER A 155 -7.81 -24.86 -7.97
C SER A 155 -8.11 -26.24 -7.36
N SER A 156 -9.39 -26.62 -7.30
CA SER A 156 -9.84 -27.90 -6.78
C SER A 156 -10.87 -28.54 -7.71
N GLU A 157 -10.69 -29.82 -8.04
CA GLU A 157 -11.62 -30.60 -8.86
C GLU A 157 -12.18 -31.77 -8.04
N LEU A 158 -13.50 -31.97 -8.12
CA LEU A 158 -14.19 -33.09 -7.47
C LEU A 158 -14.82 -33.99 -8.53
N PHE A 159 -14.40 -35.26 -8.55
CA PHE A 159 -15.02 -36.29 -9.37
C PHE A 159 -15.69 -37.32 -8.45
N THR A 160 -16.98 -37.56 -8.67
CA THR A 160 -17.76 -38.56 -7.92
C THR A 160 -18.13 -39.69 -8.88
N HIS A 161 -17.84 -40.93 -8.48
CA HIS A 161 -18.16 -42.13 -9.25
C HIS A 161 -18.85 -43.12 -8.32
N ASP A 162 -20.00 -43.64 -8.76
CA ASP A 162 -20.63 -44.83 -8.20
C ASP A 162 -20.31 -46.01 -9.13
N PHE A 163 -19.89 -47.14 -8.54
CA PHE A 163 -19.50 -48.36 -9.27
C PHE A 163 -20.56 -49.46 -9.13
#